data_AF-A0A2S2PGR2-F1
#
_entry.id   AF-A0A2S2PGR2-F1
#
_cell.length_a   1.000
_cell.length_b   1.000
_cell.length_c   1.000
_cell.angle_alpha   90.00
_cell.angle_beta   90.00
_cell.angle_gamma   90.00
#
_symmetry.space_group_name_H-M   'P 1'
#
loop_
_entity.id
_entity.type
_entity.pdbx_description
1 polymer ?
#
loop_
_entity_poly.entity_id
_entity_poly.type
_entity_poly.pdbx_seq_one_letter_code
_entity_poly.pdbx_strand_id
1 'polypeptide(L)'
;ENGDVDEQGRPLITVIADGAWSKRSYKSNYNALSGVASIFGWNTKKCLFVGVKNKYCIICHRASQQNEQTRSHICYKNWDSTSTSMESSIIVEGFKESIPMHNLIYDKLIGDGDSSVMKNLNLTKPYGPDLNVKKIECTNHLLRNYINRLRETASRRKCTNGNIVPGVQRTFLKNNLLRLRYAVTEAIKFRSKTKTNITEKVKLLKSDILNGPYHVFGHHTHCAQYFCMGPKDGENNLVPDLEKSGLWNDILAARNLLAHHSSSLIHNVNNNCVENYNSVVAKYVGGKRINFSLKGSYQTRCHIALTSLNTGPSHISILHKKMTKSSPGVFTKRFIEQRSNKNNTKLKRRQLFGNIKPSKKTYIGPDRDYGCIQEESQILDMEPKEFNIKKLQFLKRLSKTNEEIKILEKSTKNQSESDLWKAERSIRLTASNFGKVCKLRVTTSRKKHC
;
A
#
# COMPACT_ATOMS: atom_id res chain seq x y z
N GLU A 1 13.71 -4.45 21.25
CA GLU A 1 14.03 -5.60 20.38
C GLU A 1 14.79 -5.19 19.12
N ASN A 2 14.34 -4.22 18.31
CA ASN A 2 15.11 -3.79 17.12
C ASN A 2 16.10 -2.64 17.35
N GLY A 3 16.00 -1.91 18.47
CA GLY A 3 16.91 -0.79 18.79
C GLY A 3 16.68 0.49 17.99
N ASP A 4 15.79 0.48 17.00
CA ASP A 4 15.45 1.65 16.20
C ASP A 4 14.60 2.64 17.02
N VAL A 5 15.24 3.68 17.54
CA VAL A 5 14.61 4.79 18.27
C VAL A 5 14.98 6.13 17.64
N ASP A 6 14.10 7.12 17.78
CA ASP A 6 14.42 8.48 17.36
C ASP A 6 15.28 9.21 18.41
N GLU A 7 15.60 10.47 18.14
CA GLU A 7 16.39 11.33 19.05
C GLU A 7 15.75 11.48 20.43
N GLN A 8 14.43 11.27 20.55
CA GLN A 8 13.68 11.34 21.80
C GLN A 8 13.44 9.95 22.44
N GLY A 9 14.06 8.90 21.91
CA GLY A 9 13.91 7.53 22.41
C GLY A 9 12.60 6.84 22.03
N ARG A 10 11.80 7.42 21.13
CA ARG A 10 10.53 6.85 20.66
C ARG A 10 10.79 5.73 19.65
N PRO A 11 10.16 4.55 19.79
CA PRO A 11 10.37 3.44 18.87
C PRO A 11 9.88 3.75 17.44
N LEU A 12 10.74 3.46 16.44
CA LEU A 12 10.34 3.46 15.03
C LEU A 12 9.86 2.06 14.64
N ILE A 13 8.64 1.99 14.08
CA ILE A 13 8.04 0.72 13.69
C ILE A 13 7.59 0.73 12.24
N THR A 14 7.59 -0.48 11.65
CA THR A 14 6.97 -0.73 10.35
C THR A 14 5.50 -1.05 10.55
N VAL A 15 4.65 -0.38 9.78
CA VAL A 15 3.20 -0.57 9.79
C VAL A 15 2.68 -1.03 8.44
N ILE A 16 1.50 -1.63 8.45
CA ILE A 16 0.76 -2.06 7.27
C ILE A 16 -0.55 -1.31 7.27
N ALA A 17 -0.94 -0.71 6.14
CA ALA A 17 -2.25 -0.08 6.03
C ALA A 17 -2.94 -0.44 4.71
N ASP A 18 -4.27 -0.47 4.77
CA ASP A 18 -5.15 -0.70 3.63
C ASP A 18 -6.58 -0.21 3.98
N GLY A 19 -7.35 0.11 2.95
CA GLY A 19 -8.72 0.62 3.02
C GLY A 19 -9.78 -0.38 2.54
N ALA A 20 -11.01 -0.19 3.01
CA ALA A 20 -12.17 -0.91 2.51
C ALA A 20 -13.40 0.00 2.47
N TRP A 21 -14.22 -0.18 1.43
CA TRP A 21 -15.44 0.58 1.21
C TRP A 21 -16.71 -0.24 1.50
N SER A 22 -17.78 0.46 1.89
CA SER A 22 -19.10 -0.12 2.15
C SER A 22 -19.77 -0.71 0.91
N LYS A 23 -19.38 -0.22 -0.28
CA LYS A 23 -19.84 -0.70 -1.59
C LYS A 23 -18.67 -1.27 -2.39
N ARG A 24 -18.95 -2.19 -3.32
CA ARG A 24 -17.96 -2.58 -4.34
C ARG A 24 -17.91 -1.49 -5.40
N SER A 25 -16.73 -0.94 -5.61
CA SER A 25 -16.46 -0.10 -6.76
C SER A 25 -16.40 -1.00 -8.00
N TYR A 26 -17.49 -1.08 -8.76
CA TYR A 26 -17.45 -1.69 -10.09
C TYR A 26 -17.12 -0.60 -11.10
N LYS A 27 -15.90 -0.66 -11.66
CA LYS A 27 -15.41 -0.05 -12.91
C LYS A 27 -15.52 1.50 -13.08
N SER A 28 -16.40 2.20 -12.37
CA SER A 28 -16.62 3.65 -12.47
C SER A 28 -17.36 4.25 -11.26
N ASN A 29 -17.84 3.43 -10.33
CA ASN A 29 -18.75 3.87 -9.27
C ASN A 29 -18.01 4.05 -7.92
N TYR A 30 -17.27 5.16 -7.79
CA TYR A 30 -16.56 5.57 -6.57
C TYR A 30 -17.46 6.35 -5.60
N ASN A 31 -18.70 5.87 -5.42
CA ASN A 31 -19.73 6.55 -4.63
C ASN A 31 -20.05 5.83 -3.32
N ALA A 32 -19.08 5.11 -2.75
CA ALA A 32 -19.26 4.47 -1.46
C ALA A 32 -19.54 5.54 -0.39
N LEU A 33 -20.68 5.43 0.28
CA LEU A 33 -21.10 6.38 1.31
C LEU A 33 -20.26 6.26 2.58
N SER A 34 -19.60 5.12 2.79
CA SER A 34 -18.69 4.93 3.92
C SER A 34 -17.45 4.14 3.52
N GLY A 35 -16.34 4.45 4.18
CA GLY A 35 -15.07 3.76 4.06
C GLY A 35 -14.42 3.59 5.42
N VAL A 36 -13.63 2.54 5.56
CA VAL A 36 -12.79 2.25 6.72
C VAL A 36 -11.36 2.10 6.23
N ALA A 37 -10.39 2.56 7.01
CA ALA A 37 -9.00 2.14 6.83
C ALA A 37 -8.40 1.84 8.19
N SER A 38 -7.35 1.03 8.17
CA SER A 38 -6.74 0.56 9.40
C SER A 38 -5.23 0.39 9.25
N ILE A 39 -4.53 0.61 10.36
CA ILE A 39 -3.08 0.52 10.47
C ILE A 39 -2.76 -0.60 11.46
N PHE A 40 -1.92 -1.53 11.03
CA PHE A 40 -1.49 -2.68 11.83
C PHE A 40 0.03 -2.67 11.97
N GLY A 41 0.54 -3.05 13.14
CA GLY A 41 1.98 -3.25 13.32
C GLY A 41 2.47 -4.45 12.51
N TRP A 42 3.54 -4.29 11.73
CA TRP A 42 4.05 -5.37 10.90
C TRP A 42 4.54 -6.57 11.73
N ASN A 43 5.21 -6.35 12.86
CA ASN A 43 5.72 -7.47 13.67
C ASN A 43 4.61 -8.14 14.48
N THR A 44 3.80 -7.35 15.19
CA THR A 44 2.79 -7.86 16.11
C THR A 44 1.51 -8.33 15.42
N LYS A 45 1.26 -7.88 14.18
CA LYS A 45 -0.01 -8.05 13.46
C LYS A 45 -1.22 -7.55 14.26
N LYS A 46 -1.01 -6.64 15.22
CA LYS A 46 -2.06 -6.01 16.01
C LYS A 46 -2.48 -4.69 15.37
N CYS A 47 -3.76 -4.38 15.47
CA CYS A 47 -4.30 -3.09 15.03
C CYS A 47 -3.79 -1.97 15.95
N LEU A 48 -3.23 -0.94 15.35
CA LEU A 48 -2.77 0.27 16.01
C LEU A 48 -3.79 1.40 15.85
N PHE A 49 -4.47 1.44 14.70
CA PHE A 49 -5.46 2.47 14.39
C PHE A 49 -6.55 1.93 13.46
N VAL A 50 -7.78 2.36 13.68
CA VAL A 50 -8.91 2.16 12.75
C VAL A 50 -9.74 3.43 12.70
N GLY A 51 -9.96 3.95 11.51
CA GLY A 51 -10.84 5.10 11.31
C GLY A 51 -11.94 4.78 10.30
N VAL A 52 -13.09 5.43 10.48
CA VAL A 52 -14.26 5.27 9.61
C VAL A 52 -14.71 6.66 9.15
N LYS A 53 -14.87 6.83 7.84
CA LYS A 53 -15.41 8.05 7.24
C LYS A 53 -16.77 7.74 6.62
N ASN A 54 -17.79 8.54 6.94
CA ASN A 54 -19.15 8.43 6.42
C ASN A 54 -19.59 9.76 5.79
N LYS A 55 -20.14 9.67 4.58
CA LYS A 55 -20.67 10.79 3.79
C LYS A 55 -22.13 11.12 4.05
N TYR A 56 -22.83 10.22 4.71
CA TYR A 56 -24.28 10.26 4.74
C TYR A 56 -24.80 10.03 6.15
N CYS A 57 -25.76 10.88 6.53
CA CYS A 57 -26.61 10.66 7.69
C CYS A 57 -28.06 10.87 7.25
N ILE A 58 -28.89 9.86 7.43
CA ILE A 58 -30.30 9.92 7.00
C ILE A 58 -31.11 10.97 7.77
N ILE A 59 -30.72 11.29 9.02
CA ILE A 59 -31.41 12.28 9.84
C ILE A 59 -31.13 13.69 9.29
N CYS A 60 -29.85 14.01 9.05
CA CYS A 60 -29.45 15.26 8.40
C CYS A 60 -30.04 15.38 6.99
N HIS A 61 -30.02 14.30 6.21
CA HIS A 61 -30.53 14.33 4.84
C HIS A 61 -32.03 14.61 4.79
N ARG A 62 -32.83 13.98 5.66
CA ARG A 62 -34.28 14.23 5.72
C ARG A 62 -34.61 15.66 6.14
N ALA A 63 -33.95 16.17 7.19
CA ALA A 63 -34.14 17.55 7.63
C ALA A 63 -33.81 18.56 6.51
N SER A 64 -32.70 18.32 5.80
CA SER A 64 -32.31 19.14 4.64
C SER A 64 -33.32 19.06 3.48
N GLN A 65 -33.95 17.91 3.23
CA GLN A 65 -34.97 17.77 2.18
C GLN A 65 -36.28 18.48 2.54
N GLN A 66 -36.57 18.58 3.84
CA GLN A 66 -37.77 19.24 4.36
C GLN A 66 -37.54 20.72 4.68
N ASN A 67 -36.33 21.26 4.46
CA ASN A 67 -35.90 22.60 4.89
C ASN A 67 -36.13 22.85 6.39
N GLU A 68 -36.03 21.81 7.21
CA GLU A 68 -36.22 21.86 8.66
C GLU A 68 -34.87 21.83 9.40
N GLN A 69 -34.85 22.36 10.62
CA GLN A 69 -33.69 22.23 11.49
C GLN A 69 -33.50 20.76 11.87
N THR A 70 -32.27 20.26 11.74
CA THR A 70 -31.98 18.86 12.05
C THR A 70 -32.15 18.61 13.55
N ARG A 71 -33.04 17.69 13.91
CA ARG A 71 -33.20 17.25 15.31
C ARG A 71 -31.88 16.79 15.93
N SER A 72 -31.70 17.04 17.22
CA SER A 72 -30.53 16.58 17.97
C SER A 72 -30.34 15.07 17.84
N HIS A 73 -29.17 14.65 17.38
CA HIS A 73 -28.80 13.25 17.24
C HIS A 73 -27.29 13.08 17.15
N ILE A 74 -26.81 11.86 17.40
CA ILE A 74 -25.42 11.48 17.14
C ILE A 74 -25.22 11.36 15.62
N CYS A 75 -24.64 12.39 15.02
CA CYS A 75 -24.33 12.41 13.60
C CYS A 75 -23.02 11.64 13.35
N TYR A 76 -23.09 10.64 12.49
CA TYR A 76 -21.92 9.86 12.07
C TYR A 76 -21.32 10.37 10.75
N LYS A 77 -21.94 11.39 10.12
CA LYS A 77 -21.40 12.03 8.92
C LYS A 77 -20.19 12.87 9.32
N ASN A 78 -19.02 12.51 8.82
CA ASN A 78 -17.73 13.12 9.15
C ASN A 78 -16.82 13.22 7.91
N TRP A 79 -17.44 13.20 6.71
CA TRP A 79 -16.74 13.22 5.45
C TRP A 79 -17.59 13.86 4.35
N ASP A 80 -17.07 14.87 3.68
CA ASP A 80 -17.81 15.56 2.61
C ASP A 80 -17.21 15.37 1.22
N SER A 81 -16.00 14.83 1.13
CA SER A 81 -15.25 14.72 -0.13
C SER A 81 -15.42 13.35 -0.82
N THR A 82 -14.55 13.03 -1.77
CA THR A 82 -14.64 11.81 -2.60
C THR A 82 -14.50 10.54 -1.75
N SER A 83 -15.14 9.45 -2.18
CA SER A 83 -15.01 8.19 -1.45
C SER A 83 -13.59 7.61 -1.56
N THR A 84 -12.89 7.89 -2.65
CA THR A 84 -11.51 7.41 -2.92
C THR A 84 -10.47 8.05 -2.00
N SER A 85 -10.72 9.26 -1.50
CA SER A 85 -9.80 9.94 -0.59
C SER A 85 -9.95 9.51 0.88
N MET A 86 -11.02 8.78 1.23
CA MET A 86 -11.30 8.34 2.61
C MET A 86 -10.14 7.56 3.20
N GLU A 87 -9.61 6.57 2.46
CA GLU A 87 -8.49 5.75 2.92
C GLU A 87 -7.28 6.61 3.27
N SER A 88 -6.87 7.48 2.33
CA SER A 88 -5.69 8.32 2.52
C SER A 88 -5.84 9.28 3.71
N SER A 89 -7.03 9.85 3.92
CA SER A 89 -7.29 10.71 5.09
C SER A 89 -7.27 9.93 6.39
N ILE A 90 -7.92 8.76 6.44
CA ILE A 90 -7.93 7.92 7.63
C ILE A 90 -6.51 7.46 7.99
N ILE A 91 -5.69 7.08 7.00
CA ILE A 91 -4.31 6.66 7.26
C ILE A 91 -3.49 7.85 7.78
N VAL A 92 -3.60 9.04 7.17
CA VAL A 92 -2.92 10.24 7.66
C VAL A 92 -3.34 10.60 9.09
N GLU A 93 -4.63 10.50 9.41
CA GLU A 93 -5.16 10.66 10.77
C GLU A 93 -4.48 9.67 11.73
N GLY A 94 -4.42 8.37 11.37
CA GLY A 94 -3.76 7.37 12.18
C GLY A 94 -2.26 7.59 12.37
N PHE A 95 -1.57 8.18 11.39
CA PHE A 95 -0.16 8.58 11.54
C PHE A 95 -0.02 9.76 12.51
N LYS A 96 -0.91 10.77 12.45
CA LYS A 96 -0.90 11.88 13.41
C LYS A 96 -1.19 11.41 14.84
N GLU A 97 -2.12 10.47 15.00
CA GLU A 97 -2.52 9.93 16.30
C GLU A 97 -1.52 8.92 16.90
N SER A 98 -0.51 8.48 16.14
CA SER A 98 0.42 7.45 16.60
C SER A 98 1.23 7.82 17.85
N ILE A 99 1.64 9.09 17.96
CA ILE A 99 2.36 9.62 19.13
C ILE A 99 1.43 9.76 20.33
N PRO A 100 0.29 10.50 20.27
CA PRO A 100 -0.57 10.67 21.44
C PRO A 100 -1.19 9.35 21.92
N MET A 101 -1.50 8.41 21.02
CA MET A 101 -2.13 7.15 21.41
C MET A 101 -1.14 6.12 21.97
N HIS A 102 0.04 6.02 21.37
CA HIS A 102 0.95 4.88 21.63
C HIS A 102 2.40 5.28 21.89
N ASN A 103 2.76 6.55 21.72
CA ASN A 103 4.13 7.06 21.72
C ASN A 103 5.04 6.31 20.72
N LEU A 104 4.54 6.09 19.49
CA LEU A 104 5.24 5.36 18.42
C LEU A 104 5.40 6.22 17.17
N ILE A 105 6.47 5.97 16.41
CA ILE A 105 6.70 6.57 15.09
C ILE A 105 6.57 5.49 14.01
N TYR A 106 5.78 5.76 12.97
CA TYR A 106 5.62 4.86 11.83
C TYR A 106 6.62 5.23 10.73
N ASP A 107 7.83 4.64 10.77
CA ASP A 107 8.90 4.89 9.80
C ASP A 107 8.61 4.30 8.41
N LYS A 108 8.06 3.08 8.38
CA LYS A 108 7.82 2.34 7.13
C LYS A 108 6.35 1.98 6.98
N LEU A 109 5.79 2.26 5.81
CA LEU A 109 4.43 1.87 5.43
C LEU A 109 4.45 0.77 4.38
N ILE A 110 3.90 -0.39 4.73
CA ILE A 110 3.62 -1.48 3.80
C ILE A 110 2.18 -1.31 3.30
N GLY A 111 2.01 -1.20 1.99
CA GLY A 111 0.69 -1.04 1.37
C GLY A 111 0.63 -1.63 -0.02
N ASP A 112 -0.53 -1.54 -0.65
CA ASP A 112 -0.63 -1.70 -2.10
C ASP A 112 0.04 -0.50 -2.80
N GLY A 113 0.16 -0.57 -4.12
CA GLY A 113 0.67 0.46 -5.04
C GLY A 113 -0.01 1.82 -4.93
N ASP A 114 -0.89 2.04 -3.95
CA ASP A 114 -1.63 3.28 -3.78
C ASP A 114 -0.75 4.47 -3.41
N SER A 115 -0.54 5.36 -4.39
CA SER A 115 0.35 6.51 -4.28
C SER A 115 -0.32 7.72 -3.59
N SER A 116 -1.65 7.72 -3.46
CA SER A 116 -2.40 8.81 -2.81
C SER A 116 -2.08 8.92 -1.32
N VAL A 117 -1.97 7.78 -0.62
CA VAL A 117 -1.61 7.71 0.79
C VAL A 117 -0.23 8.32 1.04
N MET A 118 0.79 7.85 0.29
CA MET A 118 2.15 8.37 0.43
C MET A 118 2.26 9.84 0.05
N LYS A 119 1.54 10.28 -0.99
CA LYS A 119 1.49 11.68 -1.38
C LYS A 119 0.98 12.55 -0.22
N ASN A 120 -0.10 12.14 0.43
CA ASN A 120 -0.67 12.88 1.55
C ASN A 120 0.25 12.85 2.77
N LEU A 121 0.86 11.70 3.11
CA LEU A 121 1.84 11.60 4.21
C LEU A 121 3.06 12.50 4.00
N ASN A 122 3.58 12.58 2.78
CA ASN A 122 4.72 13.45 2.44
C ASN A 122 4.37 14.94 2.53
N LEU A 123 3.10 15.30 2.32
CA LEU A 123 2.63 16.68 2.44
C LEU A 123 2.30 17.06 3.89
N THR A 124 1.74 16.14 4.66
CA THR A 124 1.37 16.40 6.06
C THR A 124 2.53 16.28 7.01
N LYS A 125 3.57 15.49 6.68
CA LYS A 125 4.79 15.29 7.47
C LYS A 125 4.46 15.08 8.97
N PRO A 126 3.75 13.99 9.33
CA PRO A 126 3.19 13.80 10.67
C PRO A 126 4.23 13.78 11.80
N TYR A 127 5.50 13.54 11.47
CA TYR A 127 6.62 13.45 12.41
C TYR A 127 7.64 14.59 12.25
N GLY A 128 7.29 15.65 11.53
CA GLY A 128 8.19 16.78 11.27
C GLY A 128 8.99 16.67 9.96
N PRO A 129 9.83 17.67 9.65
CA PRO A 129 10.52 17.80 8.36
C PRO A 129 11.63 16.77 8.13
N ASP A 130 12.18 16.21 9.21
CA ASP A 130 13.36 15.36 9.18
C ASP A 130 13.05 13.87 9.01
N LEU A 131 11.81 13.46 9.31
CA LEU A 131 11.40 12.07 9.31
C LEU A 131 10.37 11.80 8.22
N ASN A 132 10.86 11.25 7.10
CA ASN A 132 10.05 10.87 5.95
C ASN A 132 9.66 9.40 6.03
N VAL A 133 8.35 9.12 5.91
CA VAL A 133 7.82 7.76 5.88
C VAL A 133 8.28 7.04 4.61
N LYS A 134 8.88 5.86 4.75
CA LYS A 134 9.33 5.04 3.62
C LYS A 134 8.24 4.07 3.19
N LYS A 135 7.91 4.07 1.90
CA LYS A 135 6.95 3.11 1.33
C LYS A 135 7.66 1.79 1.01
N ILE A 136 7.04 0.67 1.41
CA ILE A 136 7.41 -0.68 0.95
C ILE A 136 6.19 -1.26 0.23
N GLU A 137 6.35 -1.56 -1.06
CA GLU A 137 5.28 -2.15 -1.86
C GLU A 137 5.02 -3.62 -1.47
N CYS A 138 3.75 -4.01 -1.46
CA CYS A 138 3.36 -5.40 -1.20
C CYS A 138 3.86 -6.33 -2.31
N THR A 139 4.68 -7.33 -1.94
CA THR A 139 5.25 -8.34 -2.86
C THR A 139 4.17 -9.07 -3.65
N ASN A 140 3.06 -9.42 -2.99
CA ASN A 140 1.95 -10.11 -3.66
C ASN A 140 1.28 -9.24 -4.74
N HIS A 141 1.17 -7.93 -4.52
CA HIS A 141 0.60 -6.99 -5.48
C HIS A 141 1.55 -6.78 -6.66
N LEU A 142 2.83 -6.56 -6.42
CA LEU A 142 3.84 -6.42 -7.48
C LEU A 142 3.88 -7.65 -8.40
N LEU A 143 3.92 -8.86 -7.82
CA LEU A 143 3.90 -10.10 -8.59
C LEU A 143 2.59 -10.31 -9.35
N ARG A 144 1.45 -9.93 -8.75
CA ARG A 144 0.14 -9.99 -9.42
C ARG A 144 0.09 -9.03 -10.60
N ASN A 145 0.56 -7.80 -10.44
CA ASN A 145 0.60 -6.78 -11.48
C ASN A 145 1.51 -7.21 -12.65
N TYR A 146 2.69 -7.77 -12.34
CA TYR A 146 3.59 -8.34 -13.33
C TYR A 146 2.92 -9.43 -14.17
N ILE A 147 2.30 -10.43 -13.53
CA ILE A 147 1.64 -11.53 -14.23
C ILE A 147 0.39 -11.09 -14.97
N ASN A 148 -0.39 -10.15 -14.43
CA ASN A 148 -1.55 -9.61 -15.12
C ASN A 148 -1.15 -8.89 -16.39
N ARG A 149 -0.09 -8.08 -16.35
CA ARG A 149 0.44 -7.39 -17.53
C ARG A 149 0.92 -8.38 -18.59
N LEU A 150 1.71 -9.38 -18.21
CA LEU A 150 2.15 -10.42 -19.15
C LEU A 150 0.99 -11.23 -19.74
N ARG A 151 -0.06 -11.49 -18.94
CA ARG A 151 -1.27 -12.16 -19.42
C ARG A 151 -2.04 -11.31 -20.43
N GLU A 152 -2.12 -10.00 -20.20
CA GLU A 152 -2.70 -9.05 -21.15
C GLU A 152 -1.89 -9.05 -22.44
N THR A 153 -0.56 -8.92 -22.35
CA THR A 153 0.35 -8.99 -23.49
C THR A 153 0.14 -10.26 -24.30
N ALA A 154 0.06 -11.42 -23.64
CA ALA A 154 -0.17 -12.70 -24.31
C ALA A 154 -1.58 -12.84 -24.93
N SER A 155 -2.52 -11.98 -24.55
CA SER A 155 -3.89 -11.99 -25.07
C SER A 155 -4.06 -11.05 -26.28
N ARG A 156 -3.27 -9.98 -26.35
CA ARG A 156 -3.29 -9.02 -27.47
C ARG A 156 -2.76 -9.66 -28.74
N ARG A 157 -3.31 -9.28 -29.91
CA ARG A 157 -2.83 -9.75 -31.23
C ARG A 157 -1.67 -8.92 -31.77
N LYS A 158 -1.55 -7.67 -31.33
CA LYS A 158 -0.48 -6.75 -31.72
C LYS A 158 0.36 -6.40 -30.50
N CYS A 159 1.67 -6.31 -30.67
CA CYS A 159 2.58 -5.78 -29.66
C CYS A 159 2.47 -4.25 -29.58
N THR A 160 3.14 -3.63 -28.60
CA THR A 160 3.13 -2.15 -28.46
C THR A 160 3.67 -1.43 -29.70
N ASN A 161 4.57 -2.06 -30.45
CA ASN A 161 5.14 -1.50 -31.68
C ASN A 161 4.24 -1.69 -32.92
N GLY A 162 3.04 -2.27 -32.77
CA GLY A 162 2.07 -2.44 -33.86
C GLY A 162 2.18 -3.74 -34.65
N ASN A 163 3.29 -4.50 -34.48
CA ASN A 163 3.50 -5.77 -35.18
C ASN A 163 2.52 -6.85 -34.72
N ILE A 164 2.09 -7.70 -35.64
CA ILE A 164 1.22 -8.84 -35.35
C ILE A 164 2.06 -9.94 -34.69
N VAL A 165 1.65 -10.36 -33.49
CA VAL A 165 2.33 -11.43 -32.75
C VAL A 165 1.65 -12.76 -33.09
N PRO A 166 2.39 -13.73 -33.68
CA PRO A 166 1.77 -14.99 -34.06
C PRO A 166 1.29 -15.80 -32.84
N GLY A 167 0.30 -16.68 -33.07
CA GLY A 167 -0.39 -17.39 -32.00
C GLY A 167 0.52 -18.28 -31.16
N VAL A 168 1.54 -18.87 -31.78
CA VAL A 168 2.50 -19.79 -31.15
C VAL A 168 3.31 -19.07 -30.07
N GLN A 169 3.88 -17.90 -30.38
CA GLN A 169 4.66 -17.07 -29.45
C GLN A 169 3.80 -16.61 -28.26
N ARG A 170 2.54 -16.25 -28.50
CA ARG A 170 1.59 -15.89 -27.44
C ARG A 170 1.29 -17.08 -26.52
N THR A 171 1.19 -18.29 -27.06
CA THR A 171 1.02 -19.52 -26.28
C THR A 171 2.25 -19.83 -25.44
N PHE A 172 3.47 -19.64 -25.97
CA PHE A 172 4.71 -19.77 -25.18
C PHE A 172 4.72 -18.85 -23.96
N LEU A 173 4.32 -17.59 -24.13
CA LEU A 173 4.22 -16.65 -23.00
C LEU A 173 3.17 -17.12 -21.99
N LYS A 174 1.97 -17.55 -22.42
CA LYS A 174 0.90 -18.05 -21.53
C LYS A 174 1.35 -19.23 -20.68
N ASN A 175 2.05 -20.19 -21.29
CA ASN A 175 2.50 -21.40 -20.62
C ASN A 175 3.60 -21.11 -19.59
N ASN A 176 4.43 -20.10 -19.83
CA ASN A 176 5.56 -19.74 -18.97
C ASN A 176 5.24 -18.68 -17.90
N LEU A 177 4.01 -18.16 -17.80
CA LEU A 177 3.65 -17.14 -16.80
C LEU A 177 4.00 -17.55 -15.35
N LEU A 178 3.72 -18.80 -14.98
CA LEU A 178 4.02 -19.30 -13.64
C LEU A 178 5.53 -19.45 -13.41
N ARG A 179 6.29 -19.87 -14.43
CA ARG A 179 7.75 -19.95 -14.37
C ARG A 179 8.38 -18.57 -14.20
N LEU A 180 7.87 -17.55 -14.92
CA LEU A 180 8.29 -16.16 -14.76
C LEU A 180 8.03 -15.63 -13.35
N ARG A 181 6.87 -15.96 -12.75
CA ARG A 181 6.60 -15.62 -11.36
C ARG A 181 7.55 -16.35 -10.40
N TYR A 182 7.74 -17.64 -10.64
CA TYR A 182 8.55 -18.50 -9.80
C TYR A 182 10.01 -18.04 -9.74
N ALA A 183 10.57 -17.70 -10.91
CA ALA A 183 11.91 -17.14 -11.04
C ALA A 183 12.14 -15.95 -10.10
N VAL A 184 11.21 -15.00 -10.10
CA VAL A 184 11.28 -13.82 -9.22
C VAL A 184 11.12 -14.21 -7.75
N THR A 185 10.17 -15.09 -7.42
CA THR A 185 9.95 -15.48 -6.02
C THR A 185 11.14 -16.22 -5.42
N GLU A 186 11.82 -17.07 -6.18
CA GLU A 186 13.02 -17.77 -5.70
C GLU A 186 14.20 -16.82 -5.58
N ALA A 187 14.37 -15.88 -6.52
CA ALA A 187 15.39 -14.83 -6.39
C ALA A 187 15.18 -14.00 -5.12
N ILE A 188 13.94 -13.58 -4.81
CA ILE A 188 13.61 -12.85 -3.57
C ILE A 188 13.95 -13.69 -2.33
N LYS A 189 13.53 -14.96 -2.30
CA LYS A 189 13.80 -15.86 -1.17
C LYS A 189 15.29 -16.07 -0.92
N PHE A 190 16.07 -16.20 -1.99
CA PHE A 190 17.52 -16.36 -1.90
C PHE A 190 18.19 -15.08 -1.41
N ARG A 191 17.96 -13.95 -2.10
CA ARG A 191 18.64 -12.67 -1.82
C ARG A 191 18.25 -12.05 -0.48
N SER A 192 17.02 -12.26 -0.01
CA SER A 192 16.58 -11.78 1.32
C SER A 192 17.39 -12.42 2.45
N LYS A 193 17.73 -13.72 2.31
CA LYS A 193 18.48 -14.50 3.31
C LYS A 193 20.00 -14.32 3.25
N THR A 194 20.55 -13.80 2.15
CA THR A 194 22.00 -13.58 2.01
C THR A 194 22.51 -12.64 3.11
N LYS A 195 23.73 -12.85 3.65
CA LYS A 195 24.32 -11.98 4.68
C LYS A 195 25.15 -10.84 4.06
N THR A 196 24.52 -10.03 3.22
CA THR A 196 25.14 -8.86 2.57
C THR A 196 24.39 -7.57 2.90
N ASN A 197 24.99 -6.42 2.59
CA ASN A 197 24.34 -5.13 2.80
C ASN A 197 23.07 -5.02 1.93
N ILE A 198 22.05 -4.30 2.42
CA ILE A 198 20.75 -4.17 1.74
C ILE A 198 20.88 -3.59 0.34
N THR A 199 21.77 -2.61 0.13
CA THR A 199 22.00 -2.00 -1.19
C THR A 199 22.53 -3.01 -2.20
N GLU A 200 23.44 -3.87 -1.77
CA GLU A 200 24.00 -4.93 -2.60
C GLU A 200 22.95 -6.01 -2.91
N LYS A 201 22.16 -6.42 -1.91
CA LYS A 201 21.02 -7.32 -2.11
C LYS A 201 20.05 -6.81 -3.17
N VAL A 202 19.72 -5.52 -3.13
CA VAL A 202 18.82 -4.88 -4.10
C VAL A 202 19.42 -4.88 -5.50
N LYS A 203 20.71 -4.54 -5.64
CA LYS A 203 21.41 -4.57 -6.93
C LYS A 203 21.44 -5.97 -7.54
N LEU A 204 21.77 -6.98 -6.73
CA LEU A 204 21.81 -8.37 -7.15
C LEU A 204 20.41 -8.88 -7.52
N LEU A 205 19.40 -8.62 -6.69
CA LEU A 205 18.01 -8.98 -6.98
C LEU A 205 17.51 -8.34 -8.28
N LYS A 206 17.85 -7.07 -8.52
CA LYS A 206 17.52 -6.37 -9.77
C LYS A 206 18.12 -7.09 -10.98
N SER A 207 19.38 -7.52 -10.88
CA SER A 207 20.05 -8.31 -11.92
C SER A 207 19.33 -9.64 -12.17
N ASP A 208 18.95 -10.36 -11.10
CA ASP A 208 18.25 -11.63 -11.21
C ASP A 208 16.87 -11.46 -11.89
N ILE A 209 16.12 -10.41 -11.54
CA ILE A 209 14.81 -10.11 -12.15
C ILE A 209 14.96 -9.76 -13.64
N LEU A 210 15.98 -8.98 -14.00
CA LEU A 210 16.26 -8.65 -15.39
C LEU A 210 16.62 -9.89 -16.20
N ASN A 211 17.40 -10.81 -15.61
CA ASN A 211 17.77 -12.06 -16.26
C ASN A 211 16.65 -13.12 -16.29
N GLY A 212 15.67 -13.04 -15.38
CA GLY A 212 14.59 -14.02 -15.22
C GLY A 212 13.90 -14.43 -16.54
N PRO A 213 13.45 -13.50 -17.40
CA PRO A 213 12.86 -13.86 -18.68
C PRO A 213 13.83 -14.60 -19.62
N TYR A 214 15.10 -14.21 -19.70
CA TYR A 214 16.09 -14.89 -20.54
C TYR A 214 16.22 -16.36 -20.12
N HIS A 215 16.39 -16.60 -18.82
CA HIS A 215 16.43 -17.95 -18.27
C HIS A 215 15.17 -18.78 -18.61
N VAL A 216 13.97 -18.20 -18.43
CA VAL A 216 12.71 -18.93 -18.67
C VAL A 216 12.50 -19.31 -20.14
N PHE A 217 13.02 -18.50 -21.06
CA PHE A 217 12.91 -18.72 -22.51
C PHE A 217 14.15 -19.37 -23.14
N GLY A 218 15.06 -19.93 -22.34
CA GLY A 218 16.15 -20.79 -22.82
C GLY A 218 17.49 -20.08 -23.09
N HIS A 219 17.66 -18.82 -22.67
CA HIS A 219 18.93 -18.11 -22.78
C HIS A 219 19.63 -18.03 -21.41
N HIS A 220 20.71 -18.79 -21.24
CA HIS A 220 21.31 -19.03 -19.92
C HIS A 220 22.65 -18.32 -19.65
N THR A 221 23.14 -17.50 -20.58
CA THR A 221 24.48 -16.87 -20.53
C THR A 221 24.76 -16.04 -19.27
N HIS A 222 23.75 -15.33 -18.75
CA HIS A 222 23.89 -14.44 -17.59
C HIS A 222 23.21 -15.01 -16.33
N CYS A 223 22.94 -16.32 -16.31
CA CYS A 223 22.33 -16.93 -15.13
C CYS A 223 23.34 -17.06 -14.00
N ALA A 224 22.90 -16.69 -12.79
CA ALA A 224 23.67 -16.96 -11.59
C ALA A 224 23.67 -18.46 -11.28
N GLN A 225 24.80 -18.97 -10.79
CA GLN A 225 25.02 -20.40 -10.52
C GLN A 225 24.02 -20.98 -9.50
N TYR A 226 23.58 -20.18 -8.52
CA TYR A 226 22.56 -20.63 -7.55
C TYR A 226 21.17 -20.85 -8.17
N PHE A 227 20.93 -20.29 -9.35
CA PHE A 227 19.61 -20.20 -9.98
C PHE A 227 19.48 -21.13 -11.20
N CYS A 228 20.58 -21.41 -11.89
CA CYS A 228 20.59 -22.22 -13.11
C CYS A 228 21.84 -23.11 -13.14
N MET A 229 21.66 -24.39 -13.47
CA MET A 229 22.74 -25.36 -13.65
C MET A 229 23.17 -25.52 -15.12
N GLY A 230 22.71 -24.63 -16.01
CA GLY A 230 22.90 -24.71 -17.45
C GLY A 230 21.62 -25.06 -18.24
N PRO A 231 21.73 -25.10 -19.58
CA PRO A 231 20.62 -25.51 -20.46
C PRO A 231 20.23 -26.95 -20.19
N LYS A 232 18.93 -27.25 -20.28
CA LYS A 232 18.44 -28.64 -20.21
C LYS A 232 18.58 -29.33 -21.57
N ASP A 233 18.72 -30.64 -21.55
CA ASP A 233 18.76 -31.44 -22.78
C ASP A 233 17.52 -31.19 -23.64
N GLY A 234 17.73 -30.76 -24.88
CA GLY A 234 16.67 -30.41 -25.84
C GLY A 234 15.96 -29.06 -25.60
N GLU A 235 16.48 -28.19 -24.72
CA GLU A 235 15.91 -26.86 -24.51
C GLU A 235 16.26 -25.89 -25.64
N ASN A 236 15.24 -25.46 -26.40
CA ASN A 236 15.40 -24.46 -27.45
C ASN A 236 15.39 -23.04 -26.88
N ASN A 237 16.29 -22.19 -27.37
CA ASN A 237 16.29 -20.77 -27.08
C ASN A 237 15.20 -20.06 -27.90
N LEU A 238 14.12 -19.65 -27.22
CA LEU A 238 12.96 -18.99 -27.84
C LEU A 238 13.12 -17.47 -27.92
N VAL A 239 14.18 -16.89 -27.35
CA VAL A 239 14.38 -15.43 -27.32
C VAL A 239 14.43 -14.81 -28.73
N PRO A 240 15.18 -15.36 -29.71
CA PRO A 240 15.24 -14.79 -31.06
C PRO A 240 13.87 -14.73 -31.76
N ASP A 241 13.02 -15.74 -31.57
CA ASP A 241 11.68 -15.79 -32.15
C ASP A 241 10.74 -14.75 -31.52
N LEU A 242 10.89 -14.54 -30.19
CA LEU A 242 10.14 -13.53 -29.46
C LEU A 242 10.59 -12.11 -29.84
N GLU A 243 11.87 -11.90 -30.11
CA GLU A 243 12.42 -10.63 -30.58
C GLU A 243 11.90 -10.27 -31.97
N LYS A 244 11.95 -11.21 -32.93
CA LYS A 244 11.40 -11.03 -34.28
C LYS A 244 9.92 -10.65 -34.27
N SER A 245 9.14 -11.24 -33.36
CA SER A 245 7.71 -10.92 -33.21
C SER A 245 7.41 -9.59 -32.50
N GLY A 246 8.42 -8.94 -31.92
CA GLY A 246 8.26 -7.74 -31.08
C GLY A 246 7.63 -8.01 -29.71
N LEU A 247 7.21 -9.25 -29.41
CA LEU A 247 6.64 -9.65 -28.11
C LEU A 247 7.66 -9.52 -26.98
N TRP A 248 8.95 -9.70 -27.30
CA TRP A 248 10.03 -9.57 -26.33
C TRP A 248 10.05 -8.21 -25.65
N ASN A 249 9.88 -7.12 -26.42
CA ASN A 249 9.87 -5.75 -25.88
C ASN A 249 8.78 -5.55 -24.83
N ASP A 250 7.60 -6.13 -25.02
CA ASP A 250 6.50 -6.04 -24.04
C ASP A 250 6.81 -6.83 -22.77
N ILE A 251 7.48 -7.98 -22.90
CA ILE A 251 7.97 -8.77 -21.76
C ILE A 251 9.04 -7.96 -21.00
N LEU A 252 9.98 -7.33 -21.71
CA LEU A 252 11.00 -6.48 -21.11
C LEU A 252 10.39 -5.26 -20.42
N ALA A 253 9.38 -4.63 -21.01
CA ALA A 253 8.68 -3.52 -20.38
C ALA A 253 8.01 -3.96 -19.06
N ALA A 254 7.36 -5.13 -19.04
CA ALA A 254 6.75 -5.68 -17.84
C ALA A 254 7.80 -6.03 -16.76
N ARG A 255 8.93 -6.64 -17.14
CA ARG A 255 10.00 -6.99 -16.18
C ARG A 255 10.66 -5.73 -15.60
N ASN A 256 10.86 -4.68 -16.40
CA ASN A 256 11.55 -3.46 -15.98
C ASN A 256 10.74 -2.71 -14.91
N LEU A 257 9.42 -2.69 -15.04
CA LEU A 257 8.53 -2.16 -13.99
C LEU A 257 8.69 -2.93 -12.68
N LEU A 258 8.77 -4.26 -12.73
CA LEU A 258 8.98 -5.08 -11.54
C LEU A 258 10.38 -4.85 -10.93
N ALA A 259 11.41 -4.80 -11.78
CA ALA A 259 12.80 -4.57 -11.38
C ALA A 259 13.02 -3.19 -10.73
N HIS A 260 12.23 -2.18 -11.13
CA HIS A 260 12.22 -0.87 -10.46
C HIS A 260 11.84 -0.97 -8.97
N HIS A 261 10.99 -1.94 -8.61
CA HIS A 261 10.56 -2.17 -7.22
C HIS A 261 11.46 -3.16 -6.45
N SER A 262 12.68 -3.43 -6.91
CA SER A 262 13.61 -4.36 -6.23
C SER A 262 13.89 -3.99 -4.78
N SER A 263 13.93 -2.69 -4.46
CA SER A 263 14.10 -2.17 -3.09
C SER A 263 12.93 -2.51 -2.17
N SER A 264 11.71 -2.66 -2.69
CA SER A 264 10.56 -3.15 -1.92
C SER A 264 10.54 -4.67 -1.86
N LEU A 265 10.79 -5.33 -3.00
CA LEU A 265 10.73 -6.79 -3.13
C LEU A 265 11.72 -7.51 -2.21
N ILE A 266 12.88 -6.92 -1.93
CA ILE A 266 13.89 -7.54 -1.06
C ILE A 266 13.39 -7.76 0.38
N HIS A 267 12.45 -6.92 0.85
CA HIS A 267 11.84 -7.07 2.17
C HIS A 267 10.89 -8.28 2.23
N ASN A 268 10.39 -8.77 1.09
CA ASN A 268 9.49 -9.91 0.97
C ASN A 268 8.25 -9.84 1.90
N VAL A 269 7.69 -8.64 2.04
CA VAL A 269 6.53 -8.36 2.90
C VAL A 269 5.23 -8.30 2.12
N ASN A 270 4.09 -8.41 2.83
CA ASN A 270 2.75 -8.32 2.25
C ASN A 270 1.75 -7.60 3.18
N ASN A 271 0.61 -7.21 2.64
CA ASN A 271 -0.46 -6.53 3.38
C ASN A 271 -1.60 -7.48 3.83
N ASN A 272 -1.39 -8.81 3.77
CA ASN A 272 -2.45 -9.81 3.98
C ASN A 272 -3.16 -9.67 5.34
N CYS A 273 -2.51 -9.15 6.38
CA CYS A 273 -3.14 -8.99 7.69
C CYS A 273 -4.27 -7.95 7.67
N VAL A 274 -4.10 -6.85 6.92
CA VAL A 274 -5.12 -5.81 6.77
C VAL A 274 -6.18 -6.26 5.77
N GLU A 275 -5.78 -6.96 4.70
CA GLU A 275 -6.73 -7.62 3.79
C GLU A 275 -7.65 -8.61 4.55
N ASN A 276 -7.09 -9.33 5.53
CA ASN A 276 -7.88 -10.22 6.39
C ASN A 276 -8.89 -9.42 7.22
N TYR A 277 -8.49 -8.31 7.85
CA TYR A 277 -9.43 -7.40 8.51
C TYR A 277 -10.54 -6.92 7.54
N ASN A 278 -10.16 -6.45 6.36
CA ASN A 278 -11.08 -6.00 5.32
C ASN A 278 -12.08 -7.11 4.90
N SER A 279 -11.64 -8.37 4.90
CA SER A 279 -12.51 -9.52 4.64
C SER A 279 -13.52 -9.78 5.78
N VAL A 280 -13.11 -9.56 7.04
CA VAL A 280 -13.99 -9.66 8.21
C VAL A 280 -14.99 -8.51 8.20
N VAL A 281 -14.57 -7.28 7.91
CA VAL A 281 -15.47 -6.13 7.71
C VAL A 281 -16.52 -6.49 6.65
N ALA A 282 -16.09 -6.98 5.48
CA ALA A 282 -16.99 -7.39 4.40
C ALA A 282 -18.05 -8.40 4.87
N LYS A 283 -17.70 -9.33 5.77
CA LYS A 283 -18.66 -10.28 6.36
C LYS A 283 -19.68 -9.58 7.26
N TYR A 284 -19.24 -8.68 8.14
CA TYR A 284 -20.14 -7.95 9.04
C TYR A 284 -21.03 -6.94 8.31
N VAL A 285 -20.63 -6.45 7.13
CA VAL A 285 -21.45 -5.58 6.27
C VAL A 285 -22.24 -6.34 5.19
N GLY A 286 -22.48 -7.65 5.39
CA GLY A 286 -23.36 -8.42 4.49
C GLY A 286 -22.80 -8.58 3.08
N GLY A 287 -21.48 -8.74 2.94
CA GLY A 287 -20.82 -8.94 1.65
C GLY A 287 -20.84 -7.70 0.74
N LYS A 288 -21.09 -6.51 1.31
CA LYS A 288 -21.31 -5.24 0.58
C LYS A 288 -22.58 -5.24 -0.27
N ARG A 289 -23.56 -6.10 0.08
CA ARG A 289 -24.87 -6.19 -0.59
C ARG A 289 -25.94 -5.32 0.08
N ILE A 290 -25.78 -5.07 1.38
CA ILE A 290 -26.70 -4.29 2.20
C ILE A 290 -26.07 -2.93 2.47
N ASN A 291 -26.85 -1.85 2.32
CA ASN A 291 -26.39 -0.51 2.62
C ASN A 291 -26.47 -0.22 4.14
N PHE A 292 -25.34 -0.34 4.83
CA PHE A 292 -25.21 0.03 6.26
C PHE A 292 -24.73 1.47 6.50
N SER A 293 -24.62 2.28 5.44
CA SER A 293 -23.99 3.60 5.48
C SER A 293 -24.96 4.73 5.85
N LEU A 294 -26.20 4.42 6.23
CA LEU A 294 -27.25 5.43 6.43
C LEU A 294 -27.17 6.15 7.79
N LYS A 295 -26.50 5.54 8.77
CA LYS A 295 -26.27 6.00 10.16
C LYS A 295 -24.96 5.36 10.66
N GLY A 296 -24.76 5.27 11.98
CA GLY A 296 -23.57 4.64 12.58
C GLY A 296 -23.41 3.12 12.37
N SER A 297 -24.32 2.44 11.67
CA SER A 297 -24.27 0.97 11.54
C SER A 297 -22.98 0.47 10.87
N TYR A 298 -22.51 1.14 9.82
CA TYR A 298 -21.25 0.78 9.16
C TYR A 298 -20.05 0.89 10.13
N GLN A 299 -19.97 2.00 10.88
CA GLN A 299 -18.93 2.23 11.87
C GLN A 299 -18.94 1.18 12.98
N THR A 300 -20.11 0.91 13.57
CA THR A 300 -20.27 -0.15 14.59
C THR A 300 -19.82 -1.51 14.05
N ARG A 301 -20.16 -1.85 12.80
CA ARG A 301 -19.76 -3.12 12.18
C ARG A 301 -18.25 -3.20 11.93
N CYS A 302 -17.60 -2.09 11.57
CA CYS A 302 -16.14 -2.03 11.41
C CYS A 302 -15.41 -2.26 12.75
N HIS A 303 -15.92 -1.67 13.85
CA HIS A 303 -15.37 -1.89 15.19
C HIS A 303 -15.65 -3.32 15.69
N ILE A 304 -16.85 -3.86 15.49
CA ILE A 304 -17.14 -5.27 15.85
C ILE A 304 -16.25 -6.23 15.05
N ALA A 305 -16.02 -5.96 13.77
CA ALA A 305 -15.12 -6.75 12.94
C ALA A 305 -13.70 -6.77 13.52
N LEU A 306 -13.22 -5.65 14.04
CA LEU A 306 -11.91 -5.55 14.68
C LEU A 306 -11.84 -6.36 15.98
N THR A 307 -12.82 -6.20 16.86
CA THR A 307 -12.89 -6.98 18.11
C THR A 307 -12.96 -8.47 17.83
N SER A 308 -13.75 -8.88 16.83
CA SER A 308 -13.87 -10.26 16.35
C SER A 308 -12.55 -10.83 15.82
N LEU A 309 -11.76 -10.00 15.13
CA LEU A 309 -10.43 -10.37 14.65
C LEU A 309 -9.45 -10.60 15.80
N ASN A 310 -9.45 -9.69 16.78
CA ASN A 310 -8.48 -9.71 17.88
C ASN A 310 -8.77 -10.79 18.92
N THR A 311 -10.03 -11.05 19.25
CA THR A 311 -10.40 -11.98 20.33
C THR A 311 -11.08 -13.26 19.83
N GLY A 312 -11.30 -13.38 18.52
CA GLY A 312 -11.91 -14.57 17.94
C GLY A 312 -13.36 -14.77 18.42
N PRO A 313 -13.84 -16.03 18.55
CA PRO A 313 -15.22 -16.32 18.97
C PRO A 313 -15.64 -15.68 20.29
N SER A 314 -14.71 -15.42 21.20
CA SER A 314 -14.99 -14.86 22.53
C SER A 314 -15.38 -13.37 22.51
N HIS A 315 -15.24 -12.66 21.37
CA HIS A 315 -15.58 -11.24 21.26
C HIS A 315 -16.99 -10.91 21.75
N ILE A 316 -17.96 -11.81 21.53
CA ILE A 316 -19.34 -11.64 21.98
C ILE A 316 -19.42 -11.62 23.51
N SER A 317 -18.70 -12.54 24.18
CA SER A 317 -18.65 -12.59 25.65
C SER A 317 -17.94 -11.37 26.23
N ILE A 318 -16.85 -10.93 25.61
CA ILE A 318 -16.10 -9.75 26.04
C ILE A 318 -16.96 -8.49 25.91
N LEU A 319 -17.63 -8.31 24.77
CA LEU A 319 -18.54 -7.18 24.55
C LEU A 319 -19.71 -7.21 25.52
N HIS A 320 -20.34 -8.37 25.72
CA HIS A 320 -21.44 -8.53 26.68
C HIS A 320 -21.00 -8.15 28.09
N LYS A 321 -19.92 -8.76 28.60
CA LYS A 321 -19.39 -8.45 29.93
C LYS A 321 -19.05 -6.97 30.10
N LYS A 322 -18.53 -6.33 29.05
CA LYS A 322 -18.20 -4.90 29.10
C LYS A 322 -19.45 -4.01 29.15
N MET A 323 -20.49 -4.37 28.40
CA MET A 323 -21.75 -3.61 28.32
C MET A 323 -22.67 -3.84 29.53
N THR A 324 -22.82 -5.08 29.99
CA THR A 324 -23.79 -5.46 31.02
C THR A 324 -23.17 -5.67 32.40
N LYS A 325 -21.84 -5.64 32.51
CA LYS A 325 -21.08 -6.02 33.72
C LYS A 325 -21.35 -7.45 34.22
N SER A 326 -22.01 -8.27 33.40
CA SER A 326 -22.43 -9.63 33.75
C SER A 326 -22.00 -10.65 32.68
N SER A 327 -21.88 -11.91 33.07
CA SER A 327 -21.57 -12.99 32.14
C SER A 327 -22.71 -13.18 31.14
N PRO A 328 -22.41 -13.49 29.86
CA PRO A 328 -23.44 -13.92 28.93
C PRO A 328 -24.13 -15.21 29.41
N GLY A 329 -25.39 -15.38 29.03
CA GLY A 329 -26.20 -16.55 29.35
C GLY A 329 -25.70 -17.85 28.69
N VAL A 330 -26.29 -18.97 29.10
CA VAL A 330 -25.87 -20.33 28.69
C VAL A 330 -25.88 -20.50 27.16
N PHE A 331 -26.89 -19.99 26.47
CA PHE A 331 -27.00 -20.11 25.00
C PHE A 331 -25.87 -19.39 24.27
N THR A 332 -25.50 -18.18 24.71
CA THR A 332 -24.40 -17.43 24.13
C THR A 332 -23.06 -18.14 24.38
N LYS A 333 -22.86 -18.70 25.58
CA LYS A 333 -21.66 -19.51 25.89
C LYS A 333 -21.56 -20.72 24.97
N ARG A 334 -22.65 -21.49 24.80
CA ARG A 334 -22.73 -22.63 23.86
C ARG A 334 -22.42 -22.21 22.42
N PHE A 335 -22.95 -21.07 21.96
CA PHE A 335 -22.65 -20.55 20.62
C PHE A 335 -21.16 -20.23 20.43
N ILE A 336 -20.52 -19.61 21.42
CA ILE A 336 -19.09 -19.29 21.39
C ILE A 336 -18.26 -20.57 21.32
N GLU A 337 -18.60 -21.56 22.13
CA GLU A 337 -17.95 -22.87 22.16
C GLU A 337 -18.05 -23.60 20.82
N GLN A 338 -19.27 -23.71 20.26
CA GLN A 338 -19.47 -24.31 18.93
C GLN A 338 -18.63 -23.63 17.85
N ARG A 339 -18.53 -22.29 17.89
CA ARG A 339 -17.73 -21.53 16.94
C ARG A 339 -16.23 -21.74 17.14
N SER A 340 -15.78 -21.88 18.38
CA SER A 340 -14.40 -22.23 18.73
C SER A 340 -14.03 -23.61 18.18
N ASN A 341 -14.88 -24.61 18.46
CA ASN A 341 -14.70 -25.99 17.98
C ASN A 341 -14.65 -26.04 16.45
N LYS A 342 -15.58 -25.37 15.76
CA LYS A 342 -15.59 -25.29 14.29
C LYS A 342 -14.32 -24.65 13.71
N ASN A 343 -13.76 -23.64 14.39
CA ASN A 343 -12.50 -23.02 13.98
C ASN A 343 -11.32 -23.99 14.16
N ASN A 344 -11.25 -24.68 15.30
CA ASN A 344 -10.22 -25.68 15.58
C ASN A 344 -10.26 -26.84 14.57
N THR A 345 -11.44 -27.37 14.25
CA THR A 345 -11.60 -28.43 13.24
C THR A 345 -11.16 -27.95 11.86
N LYS A 346 -11.48 -26.71 11.48
CA LYS A 346 -11.02 -26.13 10.19
C LYS A 346 -9.51 -25.95 10.14
N LEU A 347 -8.87 -25.54 11.24
CA LEU A 347 -7.42 -25.43 11.33
C LEU A 347 -6.77 -26.80 11.14
N LYS A 348 -7.23 -27.82 11.88
CA LYS A 348 -6.78 -29.21 11.71
C LYS A 348 -6.97 -29.68 10.26
N ARG A 349 -8.15 -29.47 9.67
CA ARG A 349 -8.41 -29.87 8.28
C ARG A 349 -7.53 -29.14 7.27
N ARG A 350 -7.21 -27.85 7.48
CA ARG A 350 -6.30 -27.10 6.60
C ARG A 350 -4.85 -27.58 6.69
N GLN A 351 -4.40 -27.99 7.88
CA GLN A 351 -3.11 -28.63 8.07
C GLN A 351 -3.04 -29.97 7.32
N LEU A 352 -4.15 -30.72 7.31
CA LEU A 352 -4.24 -32.04 6.67
C LEU A 352 -4.46 -31.98 5.15
N PHE A 353 -5.17 -30.98 4.61
CA PHE A 353 -5.63 -30.95 3.21
C PHE A 353 -5.45 -29.58 2.55
N GLY A 354 -4.25 -29.01 2.67
CA GLY A 354 -3.95 -27.64 2.25
C GLY A 354 -3.89 -27.43 0.74
N ASN A 355 -5.02 -27.45 0.03
CA ASN A 355 -5.12 -26.88 -1.33
C ASN A 355 -6.58 -26.64 -1.75
N ILE A 356 -7.04 -25.38 -1.70
CA ILE A 356 -8.26 -24.94 -2.40
C ILE A 356 -7.87 -23.82 -3.36
N LYS A 357 -8.10 -24.04 -4.66
CA LYS A 357 -7.76 -23.10 -5.73
C LYS A 357 -8.58 -21.79 -5.59
N PRO A 358 -7.95 -20.60 -5.63
CA PRO A 358 -8.68 -19.34 -5.61
C PRO A 358 -9.32 -19.03 -6.97
N SER A 359 -10.55 -18.50 -6.95
CA SER A 359 -11.23 -18.02 -8.17
C SER A 359 -10.62 -16.70 -8.67
N LYS A 360 -10.51 -16.58 -10.00
CA LYS A 360 -9.85 -15.46 -10.69
C LYS A 360 -10.71 -14.18 -10.59
N LYS A 361 -10.11 -13.07 -10.15
CA LYS A 361 -10.64 -11.71 -10.35
C LYS A 361 -9.86 -11.01 -11.46
N THR A 362 -10.56 -10.29 -12.31
CA THR A 362 -10.03 -9.43 -13.38
C THR A 362 -9.84 -8.00 -12.88
N TYR A 363 -8.79 -7.32 -13.35
CA TYR A 363 -8.35 -5.99 -12.91
C TYR A 363 -8.13 -5.10 -14.14
N ILE A 364 -8.61 -3.85 -14.14
CA ILE A 364 -8.34 -2.84 -15.19
C ILE A 364 -8.30 -1.45 -14.55
N GLY A 365 -7.29 -0.66 -14.97
CA GLY A 365 -7.30 0.81 -15.07
C GLY A 365 -7.18 1.62 -13.77
N PRO A 366 -6.20 2.53 -13.63
CA PRO A 366 -6.14 3.47 -12.52
C PRO A 366 -7.23 4.56 -12.62
N ASP A 367 -7.72 5.00 -11.47
CA ASP A 367 -8.80 5.99 -11.30
C ASP A 367 -8.37 7.43 -11.65
N ARG A 368 -9.32 8.21 -12.20
CA ARG A 368 -9.13 9.61 -12.62
C ARG A 368 -8.98 10.56 -11.43
N ASP A 369 -9.58 10.22 -10.29
CA ASP A 369 -9.56 11.06 -9.07
C ASP A 369 -8.44 10.66 -8.09
N TYR A 370 -7.55 9.78 -8.54
CA TYR A 370 -6.44 9.27 -7.77
C TYR A 370 -5.40 10.35 -7.46
N GLY A 371 -5.17 10.61 -6.16
CA GLY A 371 -4.22 11.62 -5.70
C GLY A 371 -4.80 13.04 -5.57
N CYS A 372 -6.13 13.18 -5.53
CA CYS A 372 -6.78 14.43 -5.16
C CYS A 372 -6.50 14.74 -3.67
N ILE A 373 -5.87 15.88 -3.40
CA ILE A 373 -5.54 16.35 -2.05
C ILE A 373 -6.65 17.32 -1.65
N GLN A 374 -7.33 17.05 -0.54
CA GLN A 374 -8.50 17.80 -0.10
C GLN A 374 -8.21 19.18 0.44
N GLU A 375 -7.04 19.37 1.03
CA GLU A 375 -6.71 20.59 1.74
C GLU A 375 -5.45 21.20 1.13
N GLU A 376 -5.57 22.44 0.66
CA GLU A 376 -4.42 23.33 0.66
C GLU A 376 -3.84 23.28 2.08
N SER A 377 -2.51 23.12 2.21
CA SER A 377 -1.91 23.16 3.53
C SER A 377 -2.14 24.59 3.99
N GLN A 378 -3.13 24.81 4.85
CA GLN A 378 -3.14 26.02 5.63
C GLN A 378 -1.91 25.90 6.53
N ILE A 379 -0.90 26.68 6.16
CA ILE A 379 0.31 26.88 6.94
C ILE A 379 -0.11 27.87 8.04
N LEU A 380 -0.45 27.35 9.23
CA LEU A 380 0.18 27.67 10.54
C LEU A 380 -0.78 27.48 11.73
N ASP A 381 -0.66 26.34 12.42
CA ASP A 381 -1.04 26.19 13.83
C ASP A 381 0.08 26.78 14.73
N MET A 382 0.56 28.00 14.44
CA MET A 382 1.74 28.55 15.12
C MET A 382 1.75 30.07 15.11
N GLU A 383 2.17 30.66 16.24
CA GLU A 383 2.24 32.11 16.40
C GLU A 383 3.24 32.74 15.39
N PRO A 384 2.96 33.93 14.82
CA PRO A 384 3.81 34.54 13.79
C PRO A 384 5.27 34.76 14.21
N LYS A 385 5.52 34.96 15.52
CA LYS A 385 6.88 35.12 16.06
C LYS A 385 7.67 33.81 15.98
N GLU A 386 7.06 32.71 16.41
CA GLU A 386 7.68 31.37 16.35
C GLU A 386 7.92 30.93 14.90
N PHE A 387 6.99 31.26 13.99
CA PHE A 387 7.18 31.03 12.56
C PHE A 387 8.43 31.74 12.02
N ASN A 388 8.62 33.02 12.36
CA ASN A 388 9.79 33.77 11.89
C ASN A 388 11.11 33.20 12.41
N ILE A 389 11.15 32.74 13.67
CA ILE A 389 12.32 32.05 14.23
C ILE A 389 12.62 30.77 13.45
N LYS A 390 11.61 29.90 13.24
CA LYS A 390 11.78 28.65 12.49
C LYS A 390 12.13 28.89 11.03
N LYS A 391 11.60 29.94 10.41
CA LYS A 391 11.96 30.37 9.05
C LYS A 391 13.45 30.72 8.97
N LEU A 392 13.97 31.50 9.90
CA LEU A 392 15.39 31.87 9.93
C LEU A 392 16.30 30.65 10.19
N GLN A 393 15.92 29.77 11.12
CA GLN A 393 16.61 28.50 11.35
C GLN A 393 16.64 27.63 10.09
N PHE A 394 15.52 27.54 9.37
CA PHE A 394 15.41 26.79 8.13
C PHE A 394 16.28 27.40 7.02
N LEU A 395 16.31 28.72 6.86
CA LEU A 395 17.19 29.39 5.90
C LEU A 395 18.68 29.16 6.24
N LYS A 396 19.04 29.22 7.52
CA LYS A 396 20.41 28.90 7.98
C LYS A 396 20.78 27.44 7.73
N ARG A 397 19.81 26.51 7.81
CA ARG A 397 20.00 25.11 7.43
C ARG A 397 20.18 24.92 5.92
N LEU A 398 19.53 25.75 5.11
CA LEU A 398 19.66 25.69 3.65
C LEU A 398 20.99 26.24 3.14
N SER A 399 21.56 27.25 3.82
CA SER A 399 22.90 27.75 3.55
C SER A 399 23.94 26.70 3.94
N LYS A 400 24.67 26.20 2.95
CA LYS A 400 25.77 25.25 3.12
C LYS A 400 27.06 25.88 2.62
N THR A 401 28.17 25.57 3.27
CA THR A 401 29.51 25.93 2.83
C THR A 401 29.90 25.15 1.56
N ASN A 402 30.91 25.64 0.83
CA ASN A 402 31.38 24.97 -0.39
C ASN A 402 31.86 23.54 -0.14
N GLU A 403 32.40 23.25 1.04
CA GLU A 403 32.85 21.91 1.42
C GLU A 403 31.68 20.97 1.69
N GLU A 404 30.67 21.43 2.43
CA GLU A 404 29.44 20.66 2.67
C GLU A 404 28.69 20.37 1.37
N ILE A 405 28.69 21.30 0.41
CA ILE A 405 28.10 21.09 -0.92
C ILE A 405 28.80 19.93 -1.65
N LYS A 406 30.14 19.89 -1.65
CA LYS A 406 30.92 18.80 -2.27
C LYS A 406 30.65 17.45 -1.61
N ILE A 407 30.55 17.42 -0.28
CA ILE A 407 30.21 16.20 0.48
C ILE A 407 28.78 15.73 0.15
N LEU A 408 27.83 16.68 0.07
CA LEU A 408 26.45 16.40 -0.27
C LEU A 408 26.31 15.85 -1.69
N GLU A 409 27.03 16.43 -2.65
CA GLU A 409 27.06 15.94 -4.03
C GLU A 409 27.55 14.48 -4.08
N LYS A 410 28.66 14.18 -3.41
CA LYS A 410 29.25 12.83 -3.38
C LYS A 410 28.31 11.80 -2.75
N SER A 411 27.64 12.16 -1.65
CA SER A 411 26.72 11.28 -0.91
C SER A 411 25.35 11.13 -1.57
N THR A 412 24.99 12.00 -2.52
CA THR A 412 23.69 11.98 -3.20
C THR A 412 23.77 11.57 -4.68
N LYS A 413 24.93 11.04 -5.14
CA LYS A 413 25.14 10.56 -6.51
C LYS A 413 24.09 9.56 -7.01
N ASN A 414 23.53 8.74 -6.12
CA ASN A 414 22.50 7.74 -6.45
C ASN A 414 21.08 8.33 -6.58
N GLN A 415 20.94 9.67 -6.49
CA GLN A 415 19.71 10.43 -6.73
C GLN A 415 18.48 9.84 -6.03
N SER A 416 17.46 9.40 -6.78
CA SER A 416 16.19 8.88 -6.27
C SER A 416 16.32 7.60 -5.45
N GLU A 417 17.48 6.94 -5.44
CA GLU A 417 17.76 5.79 -4.58
C GLU A 417 18.38 6.20 -3.23
N SER A 418 18.82 7.47 -3.07
CA SER A 418 19.36 8.01 -1.82
C SER A 418 18.27 8.72 -1.00
N ASP A 419 18.11 8.31 0.26
CA ASP A 419 17.19 8.96 1.19
C ASP A 419 17.63 10.40 1.50
N LEU A 420 18.95 10.63 1.58
CA LEU A 420 19.53 11.96 1.78
C LEU A 420 19.22 12.89 0.59
N TRP A 421 19.29 12.37 -0.64
CA TRP A 421 18.93 13.15 -1.83
C TRP A 421 17.45 13.53 -1.83
N LYS A 422 16.56 12.62 -1.44
CA LYS A 422 15.12 12.91 -1.31
C LYS A 422 14.86 13.97 -0.24
N ALA A 423 15.52 13.85 0.91
CA ALA A 423 15.40 14.80 2.01
C ALA A 423 15.83 16.21 1.57
N GLU A 424 17.02 16.35 0.98
CA GLU A 424 17.55 17.62 0.49
C GLU A 424 16.72 18.20 -0.67
N ARG A 425 16.24 17.37 -1.58
CA ARG A 425 15.37 17.80 -2.67
C ARG A 425 14.01 18.30 -2.16
N SER A 426 13.47 17.70 -1.09
CA SER A 426 12.18 18.08 -0.53
C SER A 426 12.17 19.47 0.14
N ILE A 427 13.36 20.01 0.45
CA ILE A 427 13.52 21.31 1.09
C ILE A 427 14.08 22.37 0.13
N ARG A 428 14.38 22.01 -1.13
CA ARG A 428 15.04 22.88 -2.13
C ARG A 428 14.23 22.99 -3.42
N LEU A 429 14.10 24.21 -3.93
CA LEU A 429 13.60 24.47 -5.28
C LEU A 429 14.66 24.07 -6.31
N THR A 430 14.36 23.05 -7.10
CA THR A 430 15.28 22.55 -8.14
C THR A 430 15.17 23.39 -9.40
N ALA A 431 16.26 23.56 -10.14
CA ALA A 431 16.30 24.30 -11.40
C ALA A 431 15.19 23.90 -12.39
N SER A 432 14.88 22.59 -12.50
CA SER A 432 13.82 22.06 -13.38
C SER A 432 12.40 22.50 -13.00
N ASN A 433 12.19 22.96 -11.77
CA ASN A 433 10.89 23.42 -11.26
C ASN A 433 10.84 24.93 -11.04
N PHE A 434 12.00 25.57 -10.82
CA PHE A 434 12.11 27.00 -10.55
C PHE A 434 11.40 27.84 -11.63
N GLY A 435 11.70 27.60 -12.91
CA GLY A 435 11.05 28.31 -14.01
C GLY A 435 9.53 28.11 -14.08
N LYS A 436 9.01 26.95 -13.63
CA LYS A 436 7.57 26.72 -13.55
C LYS A 436 6.95 27.52 -12.43
N VAL A 437 7.61 27.59 -11.26
CA VAL A 437 7.17 28.34 -10.09
C VAL A 437 7.13 29.84 -10.33
N CYS A 438 8.15 30.39 -11.00
CA CYS A 438 8.20 31.83 -11.33
C CYS A 438 7.11 32.25 -12.33
N LYS A 439 6.62 31.33 -13.17
CA LYS A 439 5.57 31.58 -14.16
C LYS A 439 4.15 31.37 -13.61
N LEU A 440 4.01 30.95 -12.36
CA LEU A 440 2.70 30.81 -11.72
C LEU A 440 2.09 32.20 -11.48
N ARG A 441 0.78 32.34 -11.75
CA ARG A 441 0.03 33.55 -11.39
C ARG A 441 0.07 33.72 -9.87
N VAL A 442 -0.02 34.96 -9.39
CA VAL A 442 -0.01 35.29 -7.95
C VAL A 442 -1.07 34.50 -7.17
N THR A 443 -2.20 34.20 -7.80
CA THR A 443 -3.34 33.44 -7.26
C THR A 443 -3.18 31.92 -7.32
N THR A 444 -2.12 31.39 -7.94
CA THR A 444 -1.94 29.94 -8.13
C THR A 444 -1.15 29.32 -6.97
N SER A 445 -1.74 28.33 -6.32
CA SER A 445 -1.13 27.59 -5.20
C SER A 445 0.21 26.94 -5.59
N ARG A 446 1.29 27.33 -4.90
CA ARG A 446 2.67 26.88 -5.18
C ARG A 446 3.02 25.50 -4.59
N LYS A 447 2.10 24.90 -3.81
CA LYS A 447 2.26 23.66 -3.04
C LYS A 447 2.57 22.40 -3.89
N LYS A 448 2.20 22.39 -5.18
CA LYS A 448 2.50 21.27 -6.10
C LYS A 448 3.86 21.40 -6.81
N HIS A 449 4.54 22.54 -6.63
CA HIS A 449 5.71 22.92 -7.42
C HIS A 449 6.95 23.24 -6.56
N CYS A 450 6.85 23.16 -5.24
CA CYS A 450 8.00 23.20 -4.32
C CYS A 450 8.28 21.81 -3.79
#